data_AF-A0A411HGA2-F1
#
_entry.id   AF-A0A411HGA2-F1
#
_cell.length_a   1.000
_cell.length_b   1.000
_cell.length_c   1.000
_cell.angle_alpha   90.00
_cell.angle_beta   90.00
_cell.angle_gamma   90.00
#
_symmetry.space_group_name_H-M   'P 1'
#
loop_
_entity.id
_entity.type
_entity.pdbx_description
1 polymer ?
#
loop_
_entity_poly.entity_id
_entity_poly.type
_entity_poly.pdbx_seq_one_letter_code
_entity_poly.pdbx_strand_id
1 'polypeptide(L)'
;MLSHRLVFIALITLLPLHAVAAAPAPGCGDQSKVAAAQRLKNTARWSTASEVDSFGYDVYRGDAEKGPFAKVTKSPVLGAGTTDETHNYQYADDSIDPCKEYWYYVESISTKGAREKFTPVFKAGAKLGADGKPVVKPADAATKTAPSEKH
;
A
#
# COMPACT_ATOMS: atom_id res chain seq x y z
N MET A 1 70.28 8.20 -37.40
CA MET A 1 69.43 9.07 -36.55
C MET A 1 67.97 8.69 -36.80
N LEU A 2 67.33 8.10 -35.80
CA LEU A 2 66.05 7.38 -35.91
C LEU A 2 64.89 8.35 -35.59
N SER A 3 64.12 8.75 -36.60
CA SER A 3 62.98 9.68 -36.44
C SER A 3 61.72 8.91 -36.02
N HIS A 4 61.30 9.09 -34.78
CA HIS A 4 60.05 8.52 -34.24
C HIS A 4 58.85 9.37 -34.67
N ARG A 5 57.93 8.78 -35.43
CA ARG A 5 56.60 9.37 -35.68
C ARG A 5 55.69 9.09 -34.48
N LEU A 6 55.29 10.12 -33.75
CA LEU A 6 54.23 10.03 -32.75
C LEU A 6 52.89 9.73 -33.45
N VAL A 7 52.25 8.63 -33.07
CA VAL A 7 50.86 8.32 -33.41
C VAL A 7 50.01 8.72 -32.19
N PHE A 8 49.28 9.83 -32.30
CA PHE A 8 48.26 10.21 -31.32
C PHE A 8 46.97 9.42 -31.60
N ILE A 9 46.70 8.39 -30.79
CA ILE A 9 45.42 7.68 -30.79
C ILE A 9 44.42 8.54 -30.03
N ALA A 10 43.50 9.18 -30.74
CA ALA A 10 42.37 9.89 -30.14
C ALA A 10 41.40 8.86 -29.56
N LEU A 11 41.43 8.69 -28.24
CA LEU A 11 40.49 7.85 -27.49
C LEU A 11 39.15 8.60 -27.39
N ILE A 12 38.23 8.30 -28.31
CA ILE A 12 36.86 8.84 -28.27
C ILE A 12 36.10 8.10 -27.16
N THR A 13 35.97 8.74 -26.00
CA THR A 13 35.10 8.25 -24.92
C THR A 13 33.64 8.43 -25.32
N LEU A 14 33.00 7.32 -25.72
CA LEU A 14 31.55 7.26 -25.93
C LEU A 14 30.87 7.32 -24.54
N LEU A 15 30.42 8.51 -24.12
CA LEU A 15 29.61 8.68 -22.92
C LEU A 15 28.27 7.94 -23.10
N PRO A 16 27.90 6.99 -22.22
CA PRO A 16 26.63 6.29 -22.32
C PRO A 16 25.49 7.29 -22.06
N LEU A 17 24.52 7.29 -22.97
CA LEU A 17 23.25 7.99 -22.83
C LEU A 17 22.49 7.34 -21.68
N HIS A 18 22.66 7.86 -20.46
CA HIS A 18 21.87 7.42 -19.32
C HIS A 18 20.43 7.85 -19.58
N ALA A 19 19.53 6.88 -19.77
CA ALA A 19 18.10 7.15 -19.76
C ALA A 19 17.74 7.72 -18.38
N VAL A 20 17.56 9.04 -18.30
CA VAL A 20 17.02 9.69 -17.11
C VAL A 20 15.58 9.24 -16.99
N ALA A 21 15.30 8.30 -16.09
CA ALA A 21 13.92 7.96 -15.74
C ALA A 21 13.21 9.25 -15.33
N ALA A 22 12.07 9.54 -15.98
CA ALA A 22 11.26 10.70 -15.62
C ALA A 22 10.98 10.68 -14.11
N ALA A 23 11.20 11.82 -13.45
CA ALA A 23 10.94 11.93 -12.02
C ALA A 23 9.48 11.55 -11.72
N PRO A 24 9.22 10.80 -10.62
CA PRO A 24 7.85 10.46 -10.24
C PRO A 24 7.05 11.73 -10.00
N ALA A 25 5.75 11.68 -10.33
CA ALA A 25 4.86 12.81 -10.07
C ALA A 25 4.87 13.18 -8.57
N PRO A 26 4.65 14.46 -8.23
CA PRO A 26 4.64 14.89 -6.83
C PRO A 26 3.69 14.04 -5.97
N GLY A 27 4.20 13.49 -4.87
CA GLY A 27 3.42 12.68 -3.93
C GLY A 27 3.38 11.18 -4.24
N CYS A 28 3.97 10.71 -5.34
CA CYS A 28 4.17 9.28 -5.61
C CYS A 28 5.45 8.75 -4.97
N GLY A 29 5.50 7.44 -4.72
CA GLY A 29 6.67 6.74 -4.22
C GLY A 29 6.73 6.62 -2.69
N ASP A 30 7.94 6.39 -2.17
CA ASP A 30 8.19 6.20 -0.74
C ASP A 30 7.88 7.46 0.08
N GLN A 31 7.03 7.29 1.09
CA GLN A 31 6.59 8.34 2.01
C GLN A 31 7.48 8.47 3.27
N SER A 32 8.65 7.81 3.32
CA SER A 32 9.55 7.84 4.48
C SER A 32 9.97 9.26 4.90
N LYS A 33 10.05 10.19 3.95
CA LYS A 33 10.36 11.62 4.20
C LYS A 33 9.14 12.45 4.64
N VAL A 34 7.93 11.91 4.54
CA VAL A 34 6.69 12.55 4.99
C VAL A 34 6.44 12.17 6.45
N ALA A 35 6.04 13.13 7.28
CA ALA A 35 5.68 12.87 8.66
C ALA A 35 4.53 11.86 8.73
N ALA A 36 4.59 10.87 9.62
CA ALA A 36 3.63 9.76 9.67
C ALA A 36 2.16 10.22 9.74
N ALA A 37 1.87 11.30 10.48
CA ALA A 37 0.53 11.88 10.58
C ALA A 37 -0.01 12.43 9.25
N GLN A 38 0.87 12.78 8.31
CA GLN A 38 0.54 13.36 7.00
C GLN A 38 0.58 12.33 5.86
N ARG A 39 1.01 11.09 6.13
CA ARG A 39 1.08 10.05 5.11
C ARG A 39 -0.31 9.62 4.64
N LEU A 40 -0.44 9.47 3.33
CA LEU A 40 -1.59 8.84 2.72
C LEU A 40 -1.56 7.34 3.03
N LYS A 41 -2.74 6.79 3.29
CA LYS A 41 -2.89 5.43 3.78
C LYS A 41 -3.97 4.64 3.05
N ASN A 42 -3.73 3.35 2.89
CA ASN A 42 -4.77 2.38 2.65
C ASN A 42 -5.33 1.91 3.99
N THR A 43 -6.63 1.60 4.04
CA THR A 43 -7.26 1.06 5.24
C THR A 43 -7.92 -0.26 4.90
N ALA A 44 -7.31 -1.35 5.35
CA ALA A 44 -7.94 -2.67 5.35
C ALA A 44 -9.01 -2.70 6.44
N ARG A 45 -10.20 -3.22 6.12
CA ARG A 45 -11.36 -3.27 7.03
C ARG A 45 -11.99 -4.65 6.94
N TRP A 46 -12.36 -5.21 8.08
CA TRP A 46 -13.09 -6.47 8.17
C TRP A 46 -13.94 -6.48 9.44
N SER A 47 -14.87 -7.43 9.50
CA SER A 47 -15.69 -7.68 10.68
C SER A 47 -15.78 -9.17 10.96
N THR A 48 -16.08 -9.49 12.21
CA THR A 48 -16.43 -10.82 12.68
C THR A 48 -17.85 -10.78 13.20
N ALA A 49 -18.62 -11.84 12.95
CA ALA A 49 -19.93 -12.00 13.60
C ALA A 49 -19.77 -12.60 15.01
N SER A 50 -18.76 -13.46 15.18
CA SER A 50 -18.32 -14.09 16.42
C SER A 50 -16.84 -14.48 16.29
N GLU A 51 -16.19 -14.76 17.42
CA GLU A 51 -14.79 -15.18 17.52
C GLU A 51 -14.65 -16.34 18.51
N VAL A 52 -13.71 -17.25 18.24
CA VAL A 52 -13.36 -18.37 19.11
C VAL A 52 -11.85 -18.41 19.23
N ASP A 53 -11.34 -18.31 20.47
CA ASP A 53 -9.91 -18.36 20.77
C ASP A 53 -9.09 -17.39 19.91
N SER A 54 -9.63 -16.21 19.58
CA SER A 54 -8.98 -15.21 18.72
C SER A 54 -7.95 -14.41 19.50
N PHE A 55 -6.67 -14.55 19.14
CA PHE A 55 -5.62 -13.65 19.63
C PHE A 55 -5.62 -12.34 18.84
N GLY A 56 -5.78 -12.42 17.53
CA GLY A 56 -5.86 -11.25 16.67
C GLY A 56 -5.58 -11.55 15.21
N TYR A 57 -5.15 -10.52 14.49
CA TYR A 57 -5.06 -10.54 13.05
C TYR A 57 -3.78 -9.91 12.54
N ASP A 58 -3.21 -10.49 11.48
CA ASP A 58 -2.14 -9.88 10.70
C ASP A 58 -2.65 -9.51 9.31
N VAL A 59 -2.20 -8.37 8.79
CA VAL A 59 -2.57 -7.90 7.45
C VAL A 59 -1.40 -8.11 6.51
N TYR A 60 -1.71 -8.62 5.32
CA TYR A 60 -0.77 -8.88 4.25
C TYR A 60 -1.10 -8.03 3.03
N ARG A 61 -0.08 -7.60 2.29
CA ARG A 61 -0.18 -6.78 1.08
C ARG A 61 0.65 -7.36 -0.05
N GLY A 62 0.13 -7.32 -1.27
CA GLY A 62 0.83 -7.65 -2.51
C GLY A 62 0.62 -6.60 -3.59
N ASP A 63 1.54 -6.56 -4.56
CA ASP A 63 1.45 -5.74 -5.78
C ASP A 63 0.62 -6.39 -6.90
N ALA A 64 0.06 -7.58 -6.66
CA ALA A 64 -0.84 -8.29 -7.56
C ALA A 64 -1.84 -9.14 -6.78
N GLU A 65 -3.00 -9.42 -7.39
CA GLU A 65 -4.07 -10.21 -6.77
C GLU A 65 -3.64 -11.63 -6.36
N LYS A 66 -2.74 -12.22 -7.14
CA LYS A 66 -2.21 -13.56 -6.91
C LYS A 66 -0.94 -13.57 -6.05
N GLY A 67 -0.52 -12.40 -5.56
CA GLY A 67 0.71 -12.23 -4.78
C GLY A 67 1.97 -12.10 -5.65
N PRO A 68 3.16 -12.23 -5.05
CA PRO A 68 3.40 -12.60 -3.65
C PRO A 68 2.86 -11.55 -2.67
N PHE A 69 2.55 -12.00 -1.45
CA PHE A 69 2.09 -11.14 -0.36
C PHE A 69 3.13 -11.07 0.76
N ALA A 70 3.30 -9.90 1.34
CA ALA A 70 4.16 -9.67 2.50
C ALA A 70 3.33 -9.13 3.67
N LYS A 71 3.66 -9.53 4.89
CA LYS A 71 3.03 -9.02 6.10
C LYS A 71 3.36 -7.53 6.28
N VAL A 72 2.34 -6.70 6.51
CA VAL A 72 2.51 -5.26 6.74
C VAL A 72 2.28 -4.86 8.19
N THR A 73 1.53 -5.64 8.98
CA THR A 73 1.36 -5.41 10.42
C THR A 73 2.68 -5.65 11.16
N LYS A 74 3.11 -4.65 11.95
CA LYS A 74 4.27 -4.77 12.86
C LYS A 74 3.92 -5.56 14.12
N SER A 75 2.72 -5.33 14.64
CA SER A 75 2.11 -6.05 15.74
C SER A 75 0.69 -6.45 15.32
N PRO A 76 0.19 -7.61 15.75
CA PRO A 76 -1.16 -8.04 15.42
C PRO A 76 -2.22 -7.04 15.89
N VAL A 77 -3.28 -6.88 15.10
CA VAL A 77 -4.50 -6.20 15.54
C VAL A 77 -5.22 -7.16 16.48
N LEU A 78 -5.35 -6.79 17.76
CA LEU A 78 -5.90 -7.68 18.79
C LEU A 78 -7.35 -8.06 18.48
N GLY A 79 -7.64 -9.36 18.61
CA GLY A 79 -8.99 -9.91 18.53
C GLY A 79 -9.74 -9.74 19.85
N ALA A 80 -10.99 -10.19 19.87
CA ALA A 80 -11.85 -10.13 21.04
C ALA A 80 -11.84 -11.42 21.89
N GLY A 81 -10.98 -12.39 21.58
CA GLY A 81 -10.92 -13.67 22.28
C GLY A 81 -12.03 -14.61 21.84
N THR A 82 -12.91 -14.98 22.78
CA THR A 82 -14.09 -15.82 22.52
C THR A 82 -15.34 -15.02 22.82
N THR A 83 -16.14 -14.74 21.80
CA THR A 83 -17.33 -13.89 21.88
C THR A 83 -18.30 -14.20 20.74
N ASP A 84 -19.60 -14.07 21.00
CA ASP A 84 -20.66 -14.13 19.99
C ASP A 84 -21.08 -12.73 19.49
N GLU A 85 -20.37 -11.68 19.92
CA GLU A 85 -20.62 -10.30 19.51
C GLU A 85 -19.92 -9.97 18.19
N THR A 86 -20.54 -9.05 17.43
CA THR A 86 -19.94 -8.51 16.22
C THR A 86 -18.84 -7.52 16.55
N HIS A 87 -17.65 -7.72 15.97
CA HIS A 87 -16.54 -6.78 16.07
C HIS A 87 -16.14 -6.25 14.69
N ASN A 88 -15.69 -4.99 14.66
CA ASN A 88 -15.21 -4.32 13.47
C ASN A 88 -13.75 -3.91 13.66
N TYR A 89 -12.93 -4.25 12.69
CA TYR A 89 -11.48 -4.03 12.74
C TYR A 89 -11.00 -3.23 11.55
N GLN A 90 -9.88 -2.53 11.75
CA GLN A 90 -9.20 -1.83 10.68
C GLN A 90 -7.69 -1.80 10.89
N TYR A 91 -6.95 -1.81 9.79
CA TYR A 91 -5.51 -1.58 9.75
C TYR A 91 -5.18 -0.46 8.77
N ALA A 92 -4.44 0.55 9.23
CA ALA A 92 -3.98 1.66 8.43
C ALA A 92 -2.56 1.40 7.92
N ASP A 93 -2.42 1.15 6.62
CA ASP A 93 -1.14 1.01 5.93
C ASP A 93 -0.69 2.35 5.35
N ASP A 94 0.22 3.02 6.05
CA ASP A 94 0.83 4.30 5.67
C ASP A 94 2.16 4.13 4.90
N SER A 95 2.53 2.89 4.59
CA SER A 95 3.77 2.54 3.87
C SER A 95 3.58 2.37 2.36
N ILE A 96 2.40 2.74 1.86
CA ILE A 96 2.05 2.62 0.44
C ILE A 96 2.80 3.65 -0.41
N ASP A 97 3.01 3.32 -1.68
CA ASP A 97 3.13 4.33 -2.72
C ASP A 97 1.72 4.87 -3.02
N PRO A 98 1.44 6.18 -2.80
CA PRO A 98 0.11 6.72 -3.01
C PRO A 98 -0.43 6.60 -4.43
N CYS A 99 0.44 6.40 -5.43
CA CYS A 99 0.07 6.30 -6.84
C CYS A 99 -0.09 4.85 -7.32
N LYS A 100 0.07 3.86 -6.44
CA LYS A 100 -0.11 2.44 -6.76
C LYS A 100 -1.38 1.88 -6.15
N GLU A 101 -1.96 0.91 -6.85
CA GLU A 101 -2.95 0.01 -6.28
C GLU A 101 -2.28 -1.19 -5.62
N TYR A 102 -2.99 -1.78 -4.66
CA TYR A 102 -2.51 -2.90 -3.88
C TYR A 102 -3.62 -3.92 -3.65
N TRP A 103 -3.23 -5.13 -3.31
CA TRP A 103 -4.12 -6.21 -2.88
C TRP A 103 -3.79 -6.59 -1.46
N TYR A 104 -4.81 -6.84 -0.65
CA TYR A 104 -4.66 -7.19 0.75
C TYR A 104 -5.42 -8.46 1.09
N TYR A 105 -4.98 -9.16 2.12
CA TYR A 105 -5.79 -10.12 2.85
C TYR A 105 -5.42 -10.08 4.34
N VAL A 106 -6.29 -10.66 5.16
CA VAL A 106 -6.12 -10.75 6.62
C VAL A 106 -5.92 -12.21 7.00
N GLU A 107 -4.94 -12.48 7.87
CA GLU A 107 -4.81 -13.75 8.59
C GLU A 107 -5.36 -13.60 9.99
N SER A 108 -6.07 -14.62 10.48
CA SER A 108 -6.38 -14.79 11.89
C SER A 108 -5.21 -15.46 12.61
N ILE A 109 -5.11 -15.20 13.91
CA ILE A 109 -4.14 -15.80 14.83
C ILE A 109 -4.94 -16.29 16.03
N SER A 110 -4.86 -17.57 16.35
CA SER A 110 -5.49 -18.10 17.57
C SER A 110 -4.64 -17.85 18.81
N THR A 111 -5.23 -17.97 20.01
CA THR A 111 -4.52 -17.93 21.30
C THR A 111 -3.45 -19.01 21.45
N LYS A 112 -3.50 -20.05 20.62
CA LYS A 112 -2.49 -21.12 20.53
C LYS A 112 -1.44 -20.85 19.44
N GLY A 113 -1.53 -19.74 18.73
CA GLY A 113 -0.60 -19.32 17.68
C GLY A 113 -0.86 -19.93 16.29
N ALA A 114 -1.95 -20.67 16.11
CA ALA A 114 -2.35 -21.15 14.78
C ALA A 114 -2.74 -19.97 13.89
N ARG A 115 -2.42 -20.04 12.60
CA ARG A 115 -2.61 -18.95 11.64
C ARG A 115 -3.33 -19.45 10.40
N GLU A 116 -4.35 -18.71 9.99
CA GLU A 116 -5.17 -19.07 8.84
C GLU A 116 -5.56 -17.84 8.04
N LYS A 117 -5.72 -18.00 6.73
CA LYS A 117 -6.24 -16.94 5.87
C LYS A 117 -7.71 -16.71 6.22
N PHE A 118 -8.00 -15.53 6.75
CA PHE A 118 -9.32 -15.17 7.25
C PHE A 118 -10.19 -14.51 6.17
N THR A 119 -9.63 -13.62 5.35
CA THR A 119 -10.38 -12.95 4.27
C THR A 119 -9.98 -13.45 2.88
N PRO A 120 -10.88 -13.33 1.89
CA PRO A 120 -10.48 -13.26 0.48
C PRO A 120 -9.45 -12.14 0.24
N VAL A 121 -8.80 -12.18 -0.92
CA VAL A 121 -7.98 -11.05 -1.38
C VAL A 121 -8.90 -9.92 -1.82
N PHE A 122 -8.63 -8.69 -1.38
CA PHE A 122 -9.39 -7.51 -1.79
C PHE A 122 -8.46 -6.38 -2.26
N LYS A 123 -8.94 -5.57 -3.20
CA LYS A 123 -8.19 -4.50 -3.84
C LYS A 123 -8.34 -3.18 -3.09
N ALA A 124 -7.25 -2.44 -2.95
CA ALA A 124 -7.24 -1.03 -2.55
C ALA A 124 -6.62 -0.20 -3.68
N GLY A 125 -7.39 0.75 -4.21
CA GLY A 125 -6.92 1.62 -5.28
C GLY A 125 -5.88 2.64 -4.82
N ALA A 126 -5.18 3.22 -5.79
CA ALA A 126 -4.29 4.35 -5.58
C ALA A 126 -5.04 5.53 -4.94
N LYS A 127 -4.31 6.30 -4.13
CA LYS A 127 -4.80 7.54 -3.49
C LYS A 127 -4.61 8.76 -4.37
N LEU A 128 -3.54 8.76 -5.17
CA LEU A 128 -3.23 9.79 -6.14
C LEU A 128 -3.25 9.18 -7.55
N GLY A 129 -3.68 9.98 -8.52
CA GLY A 129 -3.57 9.67 -9.94
C GLY A 129 -2.13 9.80 -10.42
N ALA A 130 -1.88 9.44 -11.67
CA ALA A 130 -0.55 9.57 -12.30
C ALA A 130 -0.04 11.03 -12.35
N ASP A 131 -0.94 12.00 -12.21
CA ASP A 131 -0.66 13.44 -12.16
C ASP A 131 -0.44 13.96 -10.72
N GLY A 132 -0.44 13.08 -9.72
CA GLY A 132 -0.28 13.42 -8.31
C GLY A 132 -1.52 14.03 -7.65
N LYS A 133 -2.67 14.05 -8.34
CA LYS A 133 -3.93 14.58 -7.77
C LYS A 133 -4.72 13.49 -7.06
N PRO A 134 -5.52 13.81 -6.03
CA PRO A 134 -6.36 12.82 -5.35
C PRO A 134 -7.28 12.06 -6.31
N VAL A 135 -7.28 10.73 -6.21
CA VAL A 135 -8.29 9.89 -6.86
C VAL A 135 -9.57 10.01 -6.06
N VAL A 136 -10.53 10.76 -6.59
CA VAL A 136 -11.90 10.78 -6.06
C VAL A 136 -12.59 9.46 -6.40
N LYS A 137 -12.77 8.60 -5.39
CA LYS A 137 -13.62 7.42 -5.50
C LYS A 137 -15.09 7.90 -5.54
N PRO A 138 -15.98 7.33 -6.38
CA PRO A 138 -17.39 7.76 -6.48
C PRO A 138 -18.24 7.67 -5.19
N ALA A 139 -17.68 7.35 -4.02
CA ALA A 139 -18.41 7.29 -2.76
C ALA A 139 -18.56 8.66 -2.07
N ASP A 140 -17.72 9.65 -2.38
CA ASP A 140 -17.74 10.96 -1.71
C ASP A 140 -18.61 12.02 -2.43
N ALA A 141 -19.17 11.69 -3.60
CA ALA A 141 -20.02 12.60 -4.37
C ALA A 141 -21.50 12.62 -3.91
N ALA A 142 -21.93 11.68 -3.06
CA ALA A 142 -23.33 11.49 -2.70
C ALA A 142 -23.80 12.22 -1.42
N THR A 143 -22.95 13.02 -0.76
CA THR A 143 -23.34 13.72 0.49
C THR A 143 -23.50 15.23 0.34
N LYS A 144 -23.99 15.70 -0.81
CA LYS A 144 -24.45 17.10 -0.99
C LYS A 144 -25.63 17.22 -1.96
N THR A 145 -26.78 16.62 -1.65
CA THR A 145 -28.11 17.23 -1.88
C THR A 145 -29.21 16.30 -1.36
N ALA A 146 -29.78 16.61 -0.21
CA ALA A 146 -31.14 16.22 0.12
C ALA A 146 -31.78 17.42 0.85
N PRO A 147 -32.81 18.07 0.28
CA PRO A 147 -33.54 19.09 1.00
C PRO A 147 -34.38 18.45 2.11
N SER A 148 -34.40 19.14 3.25
CA SER A 148 -35.28 18.88 4.39
C SER A 148 -36.74 18.80 3.95
N GLU A 149 -37.38 17.63 4.06
CA GLU A 149 -38.83 17.53 4.05
C GLU A 149 -39.36 17.38 5.48
N LYS A 150 -40.33 18.24 5.77
CA LYS A 150 -40.96 18.48 7.07
C LYS A 150 -42.10 17.49 7.26
N HIS A 151 -42.24 16.95 8.48
CA HIS A 151 -43.55 16.60 9.05
C HIS A 151 -43.59 17.06 10.49
#